data_AF-A0A947FS67-F1
#
_entry.id   AF-A0A947FS67-F1
#
_cell.length_a   1.000
_cell.length_b   1.000
_cell.length_c   1.000
_cell.angle_alpha   90.00
_cell.angle_beta   90.00
_cell.angle_gamma   90.00
#
_symmetry.space_group_name_H-M   'P 1'
#
loop_
_entity.id
_entity.type
_entity.pdbx_description
1 polymer ?
#
loop_
_entity_poly.entity_id
_entity_poly.type
_entity_poly.pdbx_seq_one_letter_code
_entity_poly.pdbx_strand_id
1 'polypeptide(L)'
;PALPGIVQSRSYKVIPTYSPTQIMRMWSWRHIAVQDLKRCNRESLYPENKVPDYTFHIRPTYAEAIEYLDWLRAECDKNPGLKVSCDIETIAHQIACVGYGINRKEAMCIPILTKDNPQGYWSPEEELEVVSRQRKILSHPTADVFGQNFLYDTQYFVRYWGVQPEIRFDTMVGWHTLYPGEKKSLDFISSMLCHHYCYWKDELKDYKNYPLDEEVFWKYNCKDIVYTYEDRENIEILLDHHNLREQFNFQMEMHKPVLQMMLRGVLIDTKYKSKLGIELWDLTMEYQSHFNTMLAPDALWTKKGQSPWYDSPTALARLLYTQCKLPTQRDKKTYRPTTNDTALETLKSKEPALTKLFTMLQEYRSIGVFNKNFVMTPLESNRMHCSFSIAGPETFRFSSSSDAFGYGTNLQNIPVGTEKK
;
A
#
# COMPACT_ATOMS: atom_id res chain seq x y z
N PRO A 1 -14.53 -11.43 -14.83
CA PRO A 1 -15.25 -11.90 -16.03
C PRO A 1 -14.34 -11.87 -17.24
N ALA A 2 -14.81 -12.52 -18.28
CA ALA A 2 -14.43 -12.10 -19.61
C ALA A 2 -15.02 -10.72 -19.92
N LEU A 3 -14.18 -9.80 -20.40
CA LEU A 3 -14.57 -8.50 -20.91
C LEU A 3 -15.29 -8.66 -22.26
N PRO A 4 -16.26 -7.79 -22.60
CA PRO A 4 -16.76 -7.75 -23.96
C PRO A 4 -15.64 -7.27 -24.88
N GLY A 5 -15.37 -8.04 -25.95
CA GLY A 5 -14.40 -7.67 -26.96
C GLY A 5 -14.92 -7.91 -28.35
N ILE A 6 -14.47 -7.10 -29.31
CA ILE A 6 -14.81 -7.27 -30.73
C ILE A 6 -13.56 -7.80 -31.44
N VAL A 7 -13.69 -8.99 -32.02
CA VAL A 7 -12.65 -9.57 -32.87
C VAL A 7 -13.28 -9.86 -34.23
N GLN A 8 -12.74 -9.29 -35.30
CA GLN A 8 -13.26 -9.47 -36.67
C GLN A 8 -14.78 -9.23 -36.77
N SER A 9 -15.28 -8.13 -36.18
CA SER A 9 -16.69 -7.73 -36.20
C SER A 9 -17.66 -8.71 -35.49
N ARG A 10 -17.15 -9.65 -34.69
CA ARG A 10 -17.95 -10.51 -33.81
C ARG A 10 -17.65 -10.19 -32.35
N SER A 11 -18.69 -10.27 -31.52
CA SER A 11 -18.56 -10.10 -30.06
C SER A 11 -18.06 -11.40 -29.43
N TYR A 12 -17.03 -11.29 -28.61
CA TYR A 12 -16.45 -12.39 -27.84
C TYR A 12 -16.30 -11.99 -26.38
N LYS A 13 -16.31 -13.03 -25.54
CA LYS A 13 -15.80 -12.98 -24.18
C LYS A 13 -14.27 -13.01 -24.23
N VAL A 14 -13.63 -11.95 -23.76
CA VAL A 14 -12.16 -11.80 -23.77
C VAL A 14 -11.61 -11.82 -22.35
N ILE A 15 -10.65 -12.69 -22.07
CA ILE A 15 -9.87 -12.68 -20.83
C ILE A 15 -8.43 -12.36 -21.23
N PRO A 16 -7.89 -11.20 -20.84
CA PRO A 16 -6.50 -10.87 -21.11
C PRO A 16 -5.58 -11.79 -20.32
N THR A 17 -4.46 -12.17 -20.90
CA THR A 17 -3.40 -12.92 -20.23
C THR A 17 -2.04 -12.61 -20.85
N TYR A 18 -0.96 -13.06 -20.20
CA TYR A 18 0.40 -12.85 -20.69
C TYR A 18 0.68 -13.67 -21.95
N SER A 19 1.43 -13.09 -22.89
CA SER A 19 1.85 -13.82 -24.08
C SER A 19 2.82 -14.96 -23.73
N PRO A 20 2.82 -16.08 -24.47
CA PRO A 20 3.78 -17.17 -24.26
C PRO A 20 5.24 -16.69 -24.27
N THR A 21 5.59 -15.76 -25.16
CA THR A 21 6.93 -15.16 -25.23
C THR A 21 7.31 -14.42 -23.96
N GLN A 22 6.38 -13.69 -23.34
CA GLN A 22 6.63 -13.02 -22.06
C GLN A 22 6.78 -14.02 -20.92
N ILE A 23 5.96 -15.07 -20.87
CA ILE A 23 6.05 -16.13 -19.87
C ILE A 23 7.40 -16.86 -19.96
N MET A 24 7.88 -17.15 -21.18
CA MET A 24 9.20 -17.77 -21.36
C MET A 24 10.35 -16.87 -20.90
N ARG A 25 10.17 -15.54 -20.92
CA ARG A 25 11.15 -14.57 -20.38
C ARG A 25 11.00 -14.36 -18.87
N MET A 26 9.79 -14.50 -18.35
CA MET A 26 9.45 -14.34 -16.93
C MET A 26 8.60 -15.52 -16.48
N TRP A 27 9.27 -16.64 -16.19
CA TRP A 27 8.60 -17.91 -15.91
C TRP A 27 7.69 -17.86 -14.68
N SER A 28 7.97 -16.96 -13.73
CA SER A 28 7.11 -16.67 -12.59
C SER A 28 5.73 -16.13 -12.98
N TRP A 29 5.45 -15.79 -14.24
CA TRP A 29 4.09 -15.42 -14.68
C TRP A 29 3.26 -16.61 -15.16
N ARG A 30 3.85 -17.81 -15.23
CA ARG A 30 3.18 -18.99 -15.77
C ARG A 30 1.93 -19.36 -15.00
N HIS A 31 1.96 -19.35 -13.67
CA HIS A 31 0.80 -19.76 -12.86
C HIS A 31 -0.37 -18.79 -13.03
N ILE A 32 -0.08 -17.48 -13.18
CA ILE A 32 -1.09 -16.46 -13.50
C ILE A 32 -1.77 -16.81 -14.83
N ALA A 33 -0.99 -17.05 -15.87
CA ALA A 33 -1.53 -17.42 -17.18
C ALA A 33 -2.33 -18.74 -17.15
N VAL A 34 -1.91 -19.72 -16.35
CA VAL A 34 -2.67 -20.97 -16.15
C VAL A 34 -4.01 -20.69 -15.48
N GLN A 35 -4.08 -19.78 -14.51
CA GLN A 35 -5.35 -19.39 -13.88
C GLN A 35 -6.26 -18.65 -14.86
N ASP A 36 -5.71 -17.74 -15.67
CA ASP A 36 -6.46 -17.06 -16.72
C ASP A 36 -7.05 -18.07 -17.72
N LEU A 37 -6.27 -19.08 -18.14
CA LEU A 37 -6.75 -20.13 -19.04
C LEU A 37 -7.80 -21.03 -18.40
N LYS A 38 -7.69 -21.35 -17.10
CA LYS A 38 -8.76 -22.04 -16.37
C LYS A 38 -10.04 -21.22 -16.33
N ARG A 39 -9.93 -19.89 -16.16
CA ARG A 39 -11.06 -18.95 -16.26
C ARG A 39 -11.63 -18.93 -17.68
N CYS A 40 -10.80 -18.92 -18.72
CA CYS A 40 -11.26 -19.03 -20.12
C CYS A 40 -12.07 -20.31 -20.34
N ASN A 41 -11.56 -21.46 -19.88
CA ASN A 41 -12.26 -22.73 -20.02
C ASN A 41 -13.63 -22.68 -19.32
N ARG A 42 -13.69 -22.18 -18.09
CA ARG A 42 -14.94 -22.03 -17.33
C ARG A 42 -15.94 -21.10 -18.02
N GLU A 43 -15.48 -19.94 -18.49
CA GLU A 43 -16.32 -18.97 -19.20
C GLU A 43 -16.76 -19.50 -20.56
N SER A 44 -15.98 -20.34 -21.24
CA SER A 44 -16.36 -20.89 -22.55
C SER A 44 -17.58 -21.82 -22.50
N LEU A 45 -17.96 -22.30 -21.31
CA LEU A 45 -19.11 -23.21 -21.13
C LEU A 45 -20.48 -22.53 -21.35
N TYR A 46 -20.52 -21.20 -21.36
CA TYR A 46 -21.75 -20.43 -21.54
C TYR A 46 -21.50 -19.24 -22.48
N PRO A 47 -22.43 -18.90 -23.39
CA PRO A 47 -22.25 -17.74 -24.27
C PRO A 47 -22.38 -16.41 -23.51
N GLU A 48 -23.30 -16.32 -22.55
CA GLU A 48 -23.50 -15.14 -21.71
C GLU A 48 -22.33 -14.87 -20.73
N ASN A 49 -22.13 -13.59 -20.41
CA ASN A 49 -21.27 -13.16 -19.31
C ASN A 49 -22.10 -13.19 -18.03
N LYS A 50 -21.88 -14.21 -17.18
CA LYS A 50 -22.61 -14.36 -15.92
C LYS A 50 -21.99 -13.45 -14.87
N VAL A 51 -22.50 -12.22 -14.81
CA VAL A 51 -22.21 -11.27 -13.73
C VAL A 51 -23.03 -11.69 -12.50
N PRO A 52 -22.43 -11.85 -11.31
CA PRO A 52 -23.18 -12.01 -10.08
C PRO A 52 -24.14 -10.84 -9.89
N ASP A 53 -25.34 -11.14 -9.45
CA ASP A 53 -26.31 -10.12 -9.06
C ASP A 53 -25.87 -9.55 -7.71
N TYR A 54 -25.09 -8.48 -7.76
CA TYR A 54 -24.59 -7.78 -6.58
C TYR A 54 -25.64 -6.80 -6.07
N THR A 55 -25.89 -6.81 -4.77
CA THR A 55 -26.77 -5.85 -4.11
C THR A 55 -25.93 -4.93 -3.23
N PHE A 56 -25.62 -3.75 -3.77
CA PHE A 56 -24.85 -2.74 -3.05
C PHE A 56 -25.78 -1.66 -2.53
N HIS A 57 -25.87 -1.57 -1.22
CA HIS A 57 -26.57 -0.50 -0.53
C HIS A 57 -25.58 0.64 -0.30
N ILE A 58 -25.80 1.75 -0.99
CA ILE A 58 -24.98 2.96 -0.92
C ILE A 58 -25.89 4.16 -0.64
N ARG A 59 -25.31 5.25 -0.11
CA ARG A 59 -26.06 6.45 0.28
C ARG A 59 -27.28 6.11 1.16
N PRO A 60 -27.13 5.30 2.23
CA PRO A 60 -28.25 5.01 3.10
C PRO A 60 -28.76 6.29 3.76
N THR A 61 -30.06 6.36 3.98
CA THR A 61 -30.65 7.29 4.95
C THR A 61 -30.22 6.89 6.37
N TYR A 62 -30.38 7.81 7.33
CA TYR A 62 -30.09 7.51 8.73
C TYR A 62 -30.85 6.28 9.22
N ALA A 63 -32.15 6.19 8.92
CA ALA A 63 -32.99 5.06 9.32
C ALA A 63 -32.48 3.73 8.74
N GLU A 64 -32.13 3.69 7.44
CA GLU A 64 -31.59 2.49 6.78
C GLU A 64 -30.24 2.07 7.37
N ALA A 65 -29.35 3.03 7.67
CA ALA A 65 -28.05 2.74 8.28
C ALA A 65 -28.22 2.14 9.68
N ILE A 66 -29.09 2.71 10.51
CA ILE A 66 -29.37 2.20 11.85
C ILE A 66 -30.03 0.83 11.80
N GLU A 67 -31.04 0.63 10.95
CA GLU A 67 -31.73 -0.65 10.78
C GLU A 67 -30.74 -1.74 10.35
N TYR A 68 -29.88 -1.44 9.37
CA TYR A 68 -28.86 -2.38 8.91
C TYR A 68 -27.84 -2.73 10.01
N LEU A 69 -27.35 -1.74 10.76
CA LEU A 69 -26.37 -1.97 11.82
C LEU A 69 -26.97 -2.76 12.99
N ASP A 70 -28.22 -2.47 13.37
CA ASP A 70 -28.92 -3.21 14.42
C ASP A 70 -29.25 -4.65 13.98
N TRP A 71 -29.64 -4.84 12.71
CA TRP A 71 -29.80 -6.17 12.11
C TRP A 71 -28.48 -6.95 12.10
N LEU A 72 -27.39 -6.37 11.60
CA LEU A 72 -26.08 -7.03 11.54
C LEU A 72 -25.58 -7.39 12.93
N ARG A 73 -25.79 -6.50 13.91
CA ARG A 73 -25.50 -6.77 15.32
C ARG A 73 -26.29 -7.98 15.83
N ALA A 74 -27.58 -8.06 15.52
CA ALA A 74 -28.42 -9.18 15.92
C ALA A 74 -28.01 -10.50 15.24
N GLU A 75 -27.58 -10.46 13.98
CA GLU A 75 -27.04 -11.64 13.29
C GLU A 75 -25.71 -12.13 13.91
N CYS A 76 -24.85 -11.20 14.33
CA CYS A 76 -23.64 -11.52 15.10
C CYS A 76 -23.97 -12.18 16.45
N ASP A 77 -25.03 -11.75 17.14
CA ASP A 77 -25.47 -12.37 18.41
C ASP A 77 -26.01 -13.79 18.20
N LYS A 78 -26.81 -14.00 17.14
CA LYS A 78 -27.42 -15.30 16.83
C LYS A 78 -26.40 -16.32 16.34
N ASN A 79 -25.35 -15.88 15.64
CA ASN A 79 -24.41 -16.74 14.93
C ASN A 79 -22.97 -16.50 15.39
N PRO A 80 -22.51 -17.16 16.47
CA PRO A 80 -21.10 -17.11 16.88
C PRO A 80 -20.17 -17.54 15.74
N GLY A 81 -19.15 -16.74 15.44
CA GLY A 81 -18.23 -16.95 14.32
C GLY A 81 -18.77 -16.46 12.97
N LEU A 82 -19.86 -15.68 12.93
CA LEU A 82 -20.33 -15.04 11.71
C LEU A 82 -19.20 -14.23 11.08
N LYS A 83 -18.88 -14.54 9.83
CA LYS A 83 -17.86 -13.84 9.05
C LYS A 83 -18.45 -12.51 8.58
N VAL A 84 -17.81 -11.41 8.97
CA VAL A 84 -18.20 -10.05 8.57
C VAL A 84 -17.01 -9.41 7.89
N SER A 85 -17.09 -9.30 6.56
CA SER A 85 -16.09 -8.54 5.78
C SER A 85 -16.29 -7.06 6.09
N CYS A 86 -15.20 -6.37 6.39
CA CYS A 86 -15.16 -4.96 6.75
C CYS A 86 -13.98 -4.29 6.04
N ASP A 87 -14.19 -3.06 5.59
CA ASP A 87 -13.21 -2.26 4.87
C ASP A 87 -13.55 -0.77 5.06
N ILE A 88 -12.52 0.07 5.24
CA ILE A 88 -12.70 1.52 5.26
C ILE A 88 -12.13 2.16 4.00
N GLU A 89 -12.76 3.24 3.58
CA GLU A 89 -12.08 4.20 2.72
C GLU A 89 -11.67 5.42 3.51
N THR A 90 -10.57 6.05 3.10
CA THR A 90 -10.01 7.21 3.79
C THR A 90 -9.81 8.38 2.85
N ILE A 91 -10.05 9.58 3.35
CA ILE A 91 -9.81 10.84 2.63
C ILE A 91 -9.14 11.79 3.61
N ALA A 92 -8.02 12.39 3.19
CA ALA A 92 -7.25 13.32 4.01
C ALA A 92 -6.95 12.79 5.44
N HIS A 93 -6.62 11.49 5.54
CA HIS A 93 -6.36 10.79 6.81
C HIS A 93 -7.55 10.75 7.80
N GLN A 94 -8.78 10.86 7.30
CA GLN A 94 -10.03 10.60 8.03
C GLN A 94 -10.75 9.38 7.47
N ILE A 95 -11.58 8.72 8.29
CA ILE A 95 -12.49 7.67 7.82
C ILE A 95 -13.58 8.35 6.97
N ALA A 96 -13.64 8.01 5.68
CA ALA A 96 -14.60 8.58 4.74
C ALA A 96 -15.88 7.76 4.65
N CYS A 97 -15.75 6.42 4.68
CA CYS A 97 -16.86 5.49 4.80
C CYS A 97 -16.37 4.15 5.36
N VAL A 98 -17.32 3.34 5.83
CA VAL A 98 -17.04 1.96 6.26
C VAL A 98 -18.04 1.01 5.61
N GLY A 99 -17.51 -0.04 5.02
CA GLY A 99 -18.28 -1.10 4.38
C GLY A 99 -18.45 -2.31 5.28
N TYR A 100 -19.59 -2.98 5.15
CA TYR A 100 -19.83 -4.30 5.77
C TYR A 100 -20.51 -5.24 4.78
N GLY A 101 -20.19 -6.53 4.89
CA GLY A 101 -20.86 -7.59 4.15
C GLY A 101 -20.68 -8.96 4.79
N ILE A 102 -21.71 -9.80 4.69
CA ILE A 102 -21.72 -11.15 5.27
C ILE A 102 -21.80 -12.26 4.21
N ASN A 103 -21.67 -11.91 2.93
CA ASN A 103 -21.67 -12.86 1.82
C ASN A 103 -20.98 -12.24 0.58
N ARG A 104 -20.89 -13.03 -0.51
CA ARG A 104 -20.21 -12.66 -1.76
C ARG A 104 -20.99 -11.71 -2.67
N LYS A 105 -22.20 -11.30 -2.31
CA LYS A 105 -23.14 -10.59 -3.19
C LYS A 105 -23.65 -9.27 -2.62
N GLU A 106 -23.79 -9.19 -1.31
CA GLU A 106 -24.42 -8.08 -0.63
C GLU A 106 -23.41 -7.31 0.21
N ALA A 107 -23.42 -5.99 0.09
CA ALA A 107 -22.61 -5.11 0.90
C ALA A 107 -23.34 -3.78 1.13
N MET A 108 -23.14 -3.21 2.32
CA MET A 108 -23.59 -1.86 2.67
C MET A 108 -22.35 -0.98 2.86
N CYS A 109 -22.29 0.15 2.16
CA CYS A 109 -21.32 1.20 2.43
C CYS A 109 -22.01 2.30 3.24
N ILE A 110 -21.45 2.60 4.42
CA ILE A 110 -21.96 3.62 5.35
C ILE A 110 -21.00 4.81 5.30
N PRO A 111 -21.37 5.93 4.64
CA PRO A 111 -20.53 7.10 4.57
C PRO A 111 -20.38 7.78 5.93
N ILE A 112 -19.29 8.50 6.13
CA ILE A 112 -19.03 9.40 7.27
C ILE A 112 -18.79 10.80 6.73
N LEU A 113 -18.02 10.90 5.65
CA LEU A 113 -17.78 12.15 4.93
C LEU A 113 -18.59 12.19 3.64
N THR A 114 -18.90 13.41 3.20
CA THR A 114 -19.48 13.69 1.88
C THR A 114 -19.01 15.06 1.40
N LYS A 115 -19.04 15.25 0.08
CA LYS A 115 -18.83 16.53 -0.59
C LYS A 115 -19.98 17.50 -0.39
N ASP A 116 -21.20 16.99 -0.26
CA ASP A 116 -22.40 17.82 -0.23
C ASP A 116 -22.50 18.64 1.06
N ASN A 117 -21.85 18.15 2.13
CA ASN A 117 -21.82 18.79 3.42
C ASN A 117 -20.42 18.73 4.06
N PRO A 118 -19.73 19.88 4.20
CA PRO A 118 -18.42 19.95 4.84
C PRO A 118 -18.38 19.49 6.30
N GLN A 119 -19.54 19.41 6.98
CA GLN A 119 -19.60 18.93 8.37
C GLN A 119 -19.66 17.40 8.50
N GLY A 120 -19.86 16.67 7.39
CA GLY A 120 -20.04 15.21 7.41
C GLY A 120 -21.34 14.78 6.75
N TYR A 121 -21.49 13.47 6.52
CA TYR A 121 -22.69 12.89 5.91
C TYR A 121 -23.90 12.93 6.86
N TRP A 122 -23.65 12.84 8.16
CA TRP A 122 -24.67 12.84 9.22
C TRP A 122 -24.62 14.15 10.02
N SER A 123 -25.70 14.46 10.74
CA SER A 123 -25.58 15.41 11.86
C SER A 123 -24.68 14.84 12.98
N PRO A 124 -24.07 15.67 13.84
CA PRO A 124 -23.20 15.18 14.91
C PRO A 124 -23.85 14.13 15.83
N GLU A 125 -25.14 14.27 16.14
CA GLU A 125 -25.91 13.33 16.96
C GLU A 125 -26.12 11.99 16.23
N GLU A 126 -26.49 12.05 14.96
CA GLU A 126 -26.66 10.85 14.11
C GLU A 126 -25.33 10.14 13.87
N GLU A 127 -24.24 10.87 13.62
CA GLU A 127 -22.91 10.30 13.44
C GLU A 127 -22.47 9.53 14.68
N LEU A 128 -22.66 10.12 15.87
CA LEU A 128 -22.35 9.46 17.13
C LEU A 128 -23.12 8.15 17.27
N GLU A 129 -24.39 8.13 16.89
CA GLU A 129 -25.25 6.93 16.93
C GLU A 129 -24.81 5.85 15.92
N VAL A 130 -24.49 6.26 14.70
CA VAL A 130 -23.99 5.38 13.62
C VAL A 130 -22.64 4.79 14.02
N VAL A 131 -21.68 5.61 14.44
CA VAL A 131 -20.35 5.18 14.88
C VAL A 131 -20.46 4.28 16.11
N SER A 132 -21.32 4.60 17.09
CA SER A 132 -21.53 3.78 18.28
C SER A 132 -21.99 2.36 17.95
N ARG A 133 -22.88 2.19 16.96
CA ARG A 133 -23.34 0.86 16.51
C ARG A 133 -22.26 0.11 15.75
N GLN A 134 -21.52 0.79 14.87
CA GLN A 134 -20.36 0.20 14.20
C GLN A 134 -19.30 -0.30 15.19
N ARG A 135 -18.98 0.49 16.24
CA ARG A 135 -18.07 0.07 17.31
C ARG A 135 -18.52 -1.24 17.97
N LYS A 136 -19.83 -1.44 18.19
CA LYS A 136 -20.38 -2.68 18.77
C LYS A 136 -20.23 -3.89 17.86
N ILE A 137 -20.28 -3.71 16.54
CA ILE A 137 -20.02 -4.77 15.56
C ILE A 137 -18.52 -5.09 15.53
N LEU A 138 -17.68 -4.07 15.40
CA LEU A 138 -16.21 -4.20 15.34
C LEU A 138 -15.62 -4.87 16.59
N SER A 139 -16.18 -4.60 17.77
CA SER A 139 -15.74 -5.19 19.04
C SER A 139 -16.60 -6.37 19.51
N HIS A 140 -17.40 -6.96 18.62
CA HIS A 140 -18.29 -8.05 18.99
C HIS A 140 -17.48 -9.27 19.49
N PRO A 141 -17.81 -9.87 20.65
CA PRO A 141 -16.99 -10.93 21.27
C PRO A 141 -16.86 -12.20 20.42
N THR A 142 -17.83 -12.50 19.56
CA THR A 142 -17.87 -13.76 18.81
C THR A 142 -17.94 -13.57 17.29
N ALA A 143 -18.14 -12.35 16.79
CA ALA A 143 -18.13 -12.15 15.34
C ALA A 143 -16.70 -12.26 14.83
N ASP A 144 -16.55 -12.77 13.62
CA ASP A 144 -15.28 -12.85 12.93
C ASP A 144 -15.22 -11.71 11.91
N VAL A 145 -14.89 -10.52 12.41
CA VAL A 145 -14.67 -9.34 11.57
C VAL A 145 -13.29 -9.46 10.91
N PHE A 146 -13.25 -9.35 9.59
CA PHE A 146 -12.04 -9.53 8.80
C PHE A 146 -11.98 -8.54 7.64
N GLY A 147 -10.79 -8.40 7.07
CA GLY A 147 -10.54 -7.58 5.89
C GLY A 147 -9.24 -7.97 5.19
N GLN A 148 -8.82 -7.13 4.25
CA GLN A 148 -7.53 -7.23 3.58
C GLN A 148 -6.57 -6.20 4.17
N ASN A 149 -5.42 -6.62 4.70
CA ASN A 149 -4.47 -5.70 5.34
C ASN A 149 -5.12 -4.86 6.48
N PHE A 150 -5.96 -5.52 7.28
CA PHE A 150 -6.90 -4.90 8.21
C PHE A 150 -6.23 -4.22 9.42
N LEU A 151 -4.92 -4.39 9.59
CA LEU A 151 -4.11 -3.56 10.49
C LEU A 151 -4.10 -2.08 10.08
N TYR A 152 -4.27 -1.78 8.78
CA TYR A 152 -4.42 -0.42 8.30
C TYR A 152 -5.70 0.21 8.86
N ASP A 153 -6.85 -0.42 8.62
CA ASP A 153 -8.18 -0.01 9.07
C ASP A 153 -8.23 0.13 10.59
N THR A 154 -7.65 -0.85 11.28
CA THR A 154 -7.63 -0.89 12.75
C THR A 154 -6.90 0.30 13.36
N GLN A 155 -5.87 0.85 12.71
CA GLN A 155 -5.25 2.10 13.19
C GLN A 155 -6.23 3.27 13.20
N TYR A 156 -7.08 3.38 12.17
CA TYR A 156 -8.11 4.42 12.10
C TYR A 156 -9.20 4.20 13.15
N PHE A 157 -9.69 2.97 13.31
CA PHE A 157 -10.70 2.64 14.31
C PHE A 157 -10.22 2.93 15.74
N VAL A 158 -8.97 2.60 16.06
CA VAL A 158 -8.41 2.90 17.38
C VAL A 158 -8.26 4.41 17.57
N ARG A 159 -7.69 5.11 16.59
CA ARG A 159 -7.40 6.55 16.67
C ARG A 159 -8.67 7.39 16.78
N TYR A 160 -9.65 7.15 15.91
CA TYR A 160 -10.82 8.02 15.79
C TYR A 160 -12.02 7.51 16.57
N TRP A 161 -12.21 6.19 16.66
CA TRP A 161 -13.39 5.60 17.29
C TRP A 161 -13.09 4.93 18.62
N GLY A 162 -11.83 4.85 19.04
CA GLY A 162 -11.45 4.21 20.30
C GLY A 162 -11.96 2.77 20.39
N VAL A 163 -11.94 2.04 19.26
CA VAL A 163 -12.32 0.62 19.20
C VAL A 163 -11.20 -0.17 18.52
N GLN A 164 -10.86 -1.31 19.10
CA GLN A 164 -9.89 -2.26 18.54
C GLN A 164 -10.65 -3.54 18.18
N PRO A 165 -10.88 -3.82 16.89
CA PRO A 165 -11.45 -5.10 16.47
C PRO A 165 -10.56 -6.28 16.86
N GLU A 166 -11.17 -7.41 17.21
CA GLU A 166 -10.43 -8.66 17.39
C GLU A 166 -10.30 -9.35 16.02
N ILE A 167 -9.17 -9.13 15.37
CA ILE A 167 -8.92 -9.60 13.99
C ILE A 167 -8.59 -11.08 14.01
N ARG A 168 -9.51 -11.91 13.52
CA ARG A 168 -9.33 -13.38 13.46
C ARG A 168 -8.90 -13.88 12.09
N PHE A 169 -9.06 -13.06 11.07
CA PHE A 169 -8.63 -13.37 9.72
C PHE A 169 -8.20 -12.09 8.98
N ASP A 170 -7.14 -12.21 8.18
CA ASP A 170 -6.71 -11.19 7.22
C ASP A 170 -6.36 -11.89 5.90
N THR A 171 -7.03 -11.51 4.82
CA THR A 171 -6.85 -12.16 3.51
C THR A 171 -5.45 -11.93 2.95
N MET A 172 -4.77 -10.82 3.28
CA MET A 172 -3.38 -10.59 2.89
C MET A 172 -2.45 -11.58 3.60
N VAL A 173 -2.69 -11.83 4.89
CA VAL A 173 -1.90 -12.77 5.70
C VAL A 173 -2.14 -14.22 5.27
N GLY A 174 -3.39 -14.58 5.02
CA GLY A 174 -3.75 -15.90 4.50
C GLY A 174 -3.12 -16.18 3.13
N TRP A 175 -3.21 -15.21 2.21
CA TRP A 175 -2.55 -15.29 0.91
C TRP A 175 -1.03 -15.37 1.02
N HIS A 176 -0.41 -14.56 1.89
CA HIS A 176 1.03 -14.58 2.10
C HIS A 176 1.53 -15.91 2.67
N THR A 177 0.75 -16.55 3.54
CA THR A 177 1.06 -17.88 4.08
C THR A 177 1.11 -18.93 2.97
N LEU A 178 0.19 -18.86 2.01
CA LEU A 178 0.13 -19.77 0.86
C LEU A 178 1.22 -19.46 -0.18
N TYR A 179 1.40 -18.17 -0.50
CA TYR A 179 2.19 -17.72 -1.64
C TYR A 179 3.06 -16.50 -1.29
N PRO A 180 4.12 -16.66 -0.49
CA PRO A 180 4.83 -15.55 0.10
C PRO A 180 5.52 -14.60 -0.90
N GLY A 181 5.92 -15.13 -2.06
CA GLY A 181 6.54 -14.38 -3.17
C GLY A 181 5.59 -13.76 -4.18
N GLU A 182 4.29 -13.96 -4.03
CA GLU A 182 3.30 -13.37 -4.93
C GLU A 182 2.96 -11.93 -4.55
N LYS A 183 2.36 -11.22 -5.52
CA LYS A 183 1.68 -9.97 -5.24
C LYS A 183 0.55 -10.22 -4.24
N LYS A 184 0.29 -9.24 -3.38
CA LYS A 184 -0.62 -9.37 -2.24
C LYS A 184 -1.69 -8.29 -2.21
N SER A 185 -1.81 -7.51 -3.28
CA SER A 185 -2.88 -6.51 -3.39
C SER A 185 -4.21 -7.22 -3.59
N LEU A 186 -5.30 -6.64 -3.06
CA LEU A 186 -6.63 -7.23 -3.14
C LEU A 186 -7.00 -7.58 -4.59
N ASP A 187 -6.77 -6.63 -5.52
CA ASP A 187 -7.05 -6.83 -6.94
C ASP A 187 -6.33 -8.04 -7.52
N PHE A 188 -5.10 -8.31 -7.10
CA PHE A 188 -4.36 -9.48 -7.57
C PHE A 188 -4.91 -10.76 -6.98
N ILE A 189 -5.15 -10.80 -5.66
CA ILE A 189 -5.69 -11.98 -4.96
C ILE A 189 -7.06 -12.35 -5.56
N SER A 190 -7.97 -11.38 -5.67
CA SER A 190 -9.28 -11.57 -6.29
C SER A 190 -9.18 -11.98 -7.77
N SER A 191 -8.15 -11.50 -8.50
CA SER A 191 -7.92 -11.95 -9.87
C SER A 191 -7.52 -13.41 -9.98
N MET A 192 -6.98 -14.00 -8.90
CA MET A 192 -6.53 -15.39 -8.86
C MET A 192 -7.60 -16.33 -8.30
N LEU A 193 -8.40 -15.85 -7.35
CA LEU A 193 -9.32 -16.69 -6.58
C LEU A 193 -10.80 -16.51 -6.96
N CYS A 194 -11.25 -15.28 -7.20
CA CYS A 194 -12.67 -15.03 -7.41
C CYS A 194 -13.17 -15.63 -8.73
N HIS A 195 -14.35 -16.25 -8.63
CA HIS A 195 -15.03 -16.87 -9.75
C HIS A 195 -15.37 -15.84 -10.83
N HIS A 196 -15.88 -14.68 -10.41
CA HIS A 196 -16.14 -13.53 -11.26
C HIS A 196 -15.28 -12.35 -10.81
N TYR A 197 -14.26 -11.97 -11.58
CA TYR A 197 -13.35 -10.86 -11.22
C TYR A 197 -13.23 -9.80 -12.33
N CYS A 198 -13.67 -8.57 -12.07
CA CYS A 198 -13.46 -7.44 -12.98
C CYS A 198 -12.59 -6.42 -12.27
N TYR A 199 -11.41 -6.10 -12.81
CA TYR A 199 -10.52 -5.12 -12.21
C TYR A 199 -11.24 -3.78 -12.04
N TRP A 200 -11.31 -3.29 -10.79
CA TRP A 200 -12.05 -2.09 -10.40
C TRP A 200 -11.16 -1.00 -9.77
N LYS A 201 -9.88 -1.28 -9.53
CA LYS A 201 -8.99 -0.36 -8.83
C LYS A 201 -8.69 0.95 -9.59
N ASP A 202 -8.87 0.97 -10.91
CA ASP A 202 -8.74 2.21 -11.71
C ASP A 202 -9.93 3.17 -11.56
N GLU A 203 -11.01 2.76 -10.87
CA GLU A 203 -12.16 3.61 -10.57
C GLU A 203 -11.81 4.71 -9.55
N LEU A 204 -10.83 4.46 -8.66
CA LEU A 204 -10.29 5.44 -7.72
C LEU A 204 -8.81 5.73 -8.01
N LYS A 205 -8.56 6.89 -8.64
CA LYS A 205 -7.21 7.34 -9.02
C LYS A 205 -6.58 8.34 -8.05
N ASP A 206 -7.41 9.04 -7.26
CA ASP A 206 -6.98 10.03 -6.29
C ASP A 206 -7.55 9.68 -4.91
N TYR A 207 -6.65 9.36 -3.98
CA TYR A 207 -6.97 8.99 -2.60
C TYR A 207 -6.84 10.18 -1.64
N LYS A 208 -6.40 11.35 -2.14
CA LYS A 208 -6.25 12.57 -1.34
C LYS A 208 -7.49 13.45 -1.42
N ASN A 209 -8.14 13.46 -2.58
CA ASN A 209 -9.33 14.25 -2.82
C ASN A 209 -10.53 13.33 -3.01
N TYR A 210 -11.67 13.78 -2.52
CA TYR A 210 -12.93 13.09 -2.70
C TYR A 210 -13.26 13.00 -4.22
N PRO A 211 -13.59 11.82 -4.78
CA PRO A 211 -13.86 11.66 -6.22
C PRO A 211 -15.08 12.44 -6.67
N LEU A 212 -15.11 12.89 -7.93
CA LEU A 212 -16.21 13.71 -8.47
C LEU A 212 -17.59 13.06 -8.30
N ASP A 213 -17.64 11.73 -8.41
CA ASP A 213 -18.84 10.93 -8.18
C ASP A 213 -18.66 10.09 -6.90
N GLU A 214 -19.42 10.42 -5.86
CA GLU A 214 -19.38 9.69 -4.58
C GLU A 214 -19.99 8.29 -4.68
N GLU A 215 -20.91 8.05 -5.61
CA GLU A 215 -21.50 6.72 -5.76
C GLU A 215 -20.48 5.71 -6.27
N VAL A 216 -19.55 6.15 -7.13
CA VAL A 216 -18.44 5.30 -7.59
C VAL A 216 -17.53 4.94 -6.41
N PHE A 217 -17.27 5.88 -5.51
CA PHE A 217 -16.49 5.66 -4.29
C PHE A 217 -17.14 4.63 -3.35
N TRP A 218 -18.43 4.80 -3.06
CA TRP A 218 -19.13 3.86 -2.19
C TRP A 218 -19.33 2.48 -2.83
N LYS A 219 -19.57 2.42 -4.15
CA LYS A 219 -19.61 1.14 -4.90
C LYS A 219 -18.24 0.46 -4.92
N TYR A 220 -17.15 1.23 -4.98
CA TYR A 220 -15.80 0.69 -4.88
C TYR A 220 -15.58 -0.02 -3.54
N ASN A 221 -15.95 0.63 -2.43
CA ASN A 221 -15.87 0.03 -1.09
C ASN A 221 -16.72 -1.25 -1.01
N CYS A 222 -17.96 -1.23 -1.53
CA CYS A 222 -18.79 -2.44 -1.61
C CYS A 222 -18.14 -3.58 -2.42
N LYS A 223 -17.40 -3.27 -3.50
CA LYS A 223 -16.63 -4.27 -4.26
C LYS A 223 -15.51 -4.85 -3.42
N ASP A 224 -14.74 -4.02 -2.71
CA ASP A 224 -13.69 -4.48 -1.80
C ASP A 224 -14.24 -5.45 -0.76
N ILE A 225 -15.42 -5.16 -0.19
CA ILE A 225 -16.11 -6.03 0.78
C ILE A 225 -16.43 -7.41 0.19
N VAL A 226 -17.12 -7.48 -0.95
CA VAL A 226 -17.57 -8.78 -1.50
C VAL A 226 -16.43 -9.59 -2.08
N TYR A 227 -15.42 -8.94 -2.68
CA TYR A 227 -14.23 -9.62 -3.18
C TYR A 227 -13.38 -10.17 -2.03
N THR A 228 -13.18 -9.39 -0.96
CA THR A 228 -12.49 -9.86 0.25
C THR A 228 -13.22 -11.04 0.88
N TYR A 229 -14.56 -11.05 0.85
CA TYR A 229 -15.34 -12.18 1.35
C TYR A 229 -15.09 -13.46 0.54
N GLU A 230 -15.18 -13.38 -0.80
CA GLU A 230 -14.92 -14.53 -1.67
C GLU A 230 -13.44 -14.99 -1.60
N ASP A 231 -12.49 -14.06 -1.48
CA ASP A 231 -11.07 -14.36 -1.31
C ASP A 231 -10.82 -15.14 -0.03
N ARG A 232 -11.40 -14.71 1.10
CA ARG A 232 -11.30 -15.44 2.37
C ARG A 232 -11.76 -16.89 2.23
N GLU A 233 -12.93 -17.12 1.65
CA GLU A 233 -13.47 -18.48 1.52
C GLU A 233 -12.54 -19.38 0.69
N ASN A 234 -11.99 -18.85 -0.40
CA ASN A 234 -11.05 -19.60 -1.22
C ASN A 234 -9.70 -19.81 -0.51
N ILE A 235 -9.20 -18.82 0.21
CA ILE A 235 -7.96 -18.92 1.00
C ILE A 235 -8.11 -19.96 2.10
N GLU A 236 -9.23 -20.00 2.83
CA GLU A 236 -9.48 -21.00 3.87
C GLU A 236 -9.43 -22.43 3.31
N ILE A 237 -10.07 -22.67 2.15
CA ILE A 237 -10.02 -23.96 1.45
C ILE A 237 -8.58 -24.33 1.07
N LEU A 238 -7.81 -23.37 0.58
CA LEU A 238 -6.41 -23.60 0.19
C LEU A 238 -5.51 -23.86 1.41
N LEU A 239 -5.71 -23.14 2.51
CA LEU A 239 -4.98 -23.36 3.76
C LEU A 239 -5.22 -24.77 4.29
N ASP A 240 -6.46 -25.27 4.23
CA ASP A 240 -6.80 -26.65 4.58
C ASP A 240 -6.15 -27.67 3.65
N HIS A 241 -6.32 -27.47 2.34
CA HIS A 241 -5.78 -28.36 1.32
C HIS A 241 -4.26 -28.50 1.42
N HIS A 242 -3.55 -27.42 1.77
CA HIS A 242 -2.10 -27.41 1.95
C HIS A 242 -1.63 -27.70 3.39
N ASN A 243 -2.56 -27.92 4.33
CA ASN A 243 -2.27 -28.15 5.75
C ASN A 243 -1.42 -27.02 6.38
N LEU A 244 -1.80 -25.76 6.10
CA LEU A 244 -1.07 -24.54 6.52
C LEU A 244 -1.81 -23.71 7.59
N ARG A 245 -2.89 -24.23 8.19
CA ARG A 245 -3.67 -23.50 9.20
C ARG A 245 -2.85 -23.10 10.41
N GLU A 246 -1.93 -23.95 10.88
CA GLU A 246 -1.09 -23.64 12.04
C GLU A 246 -0.19 -22.43 11.77
N GLN A 247 0.46 -22.41 10.59
CA GLN A 247 1.34 -21.32 10.18
C GLN A 247 0.56 -20.02 9.99
N PHE A 248 -0.64 -20.11 9.40
CA PHE A 248 -1.54 -18.96 9.28
C PHE A 248 -1.95 -18.41 10.65
N ASN A 249 -2.37 -19.28 11.58
CA ASN A 249 -2.77 -18.88 12.93
C ASN A 249 -1.62 -18.20 13.68
N PHE A 250 -0.40 -18.74 13.57
CA PHE A 250 0.80 -18.12 14.15
C PHE A 250 1.06 -16.70 13.60
N GLN A 251 0.85 -16.48 12.29
CA GLN A 251 0.96 -15.13 11.72
C GLN A 251 -0.15 -14.21 12.23
N MET A 252 -1.39 -14.70 12.35
CA MET A 252 -2.51 -13.93 12.88
C MET A 252 -2.33 -13.51 14.35
N GLU A 253 -1.71 -14.37 15.17
CA GLU A 253 -1.36 -14.04 16.57
C GLU A 253 -0.47 -12.80 16.69
N MET A 254 0.28 -12.45 15.63
CA MET A 254 1.12 -11.25 15.61
C MET A 254 0.33 -9.95 15.45
N HIS A 255 -0.95 -9.97 15.02
CA HIS A 255 -1.73 -8.75 14.79
C HIS A 255 -1.77 -7.84 16.02
N LYS A 256 -2.14 -8.38 17.18
CA LYS A 256 -2.27 -7.61 18.41
C LYS A 256 -0.94 -7.01 18.90
N PRO A 257 0.17 -7.78 19.08
CA PRO A 257 1.43 -7.18 19.50
C PRO A 257 1.98 -6.18 18.47
N VAL A 258 1.82 -6.45 17.16
CA VAL A 258 2.25 -5.54 16.10
C VAL A 258 1.48 -4.22 16.16
N LEU A 259 0.15 -4.27 16.26
CA LEU A 259 -0.68 -3.07 16.41
C LEU A 259 -0.26 -2.26 17.64
N GLN A 260 -0.03 -2.92 18.78
CA GLN A 260 0.41 -2.24 20.01
C GLN A 260 1.79 -1.56 19.83
N MET A 261 2.71 -2.17 19.08
CA MET A 261 3.99 -1.53 18.73
C MET A 261 3.78 -0.29 17.85
N MET A 262 2.90 -0.37 16.86
CA MET A 262 2.56 0.73 15.94
C MET A 262 1.95 1.92 16.71
N LEU A 263 0.95 1.64 17.54
CA LEU A 263 0.26 2.65 18.37
C LEU A 263 1.18 3.24 19.44
N ARG A 264 2.08 2.44 20.02
CA ARG A 264 3.00 2.94 21.05
C ARG A 264 4.06 3.86 20.45
N GLY A 265 4.63 3.54 19.30
CA GLY A 265 5.74 4.28 18.68
C GLY A 265 7.02 4.35 19.53
N VAL A 266 8.07 4.94 18.98
CA VAL A 266 9.38 5.10 19.65
C VAL A 266 9.59 6.55 20.07
N LEU A 267 9.93 6.81 21.33
CA LEU A 267 10.22 8.17 21.80
C LEU A 267 11.51 8.69 21.17
N ILE A 268 11.47 9.91 20.63
CA ILE A 268 12.61 10.54 19.97
C ILE A 268 13.08 11.74 20.80
N ASP A 269 14.38 11.83 21.03
CA ASP A 269 15.00 13.04 21.57
C ASP A 269 14.96 14.14 20.49
N THR A 270 13.98 15.03 20.62
CA THR A 270 13.77 16.12 19.66
C THR A 270 14.86 17.18 19.73
N LYS A 271 15.51 17.38 20.89
CA LYS A 271 16.62 18.33 21.01
C LYS A 271 17.83 17.82 20.25
N TYR A 272 18.17 16.54 20.41
CA TYR A 272 19.24 15.91 19.66
C TYR A 272 18.93 15.85 18.16
N LYS A 273 17.70 15.50 17.78
CA LYS A 273 17.24 15.51 16.38
C LYS A 273 17.40 16.88 15.73
N SER A 274 17.01 17.96 16.41
CA SER A 274 17.19 19.33 15.91
C SER A 274 18.65 19.72 15.80
N LYS A 275 19.47 19.38 16.81
CA LYS A 275 20.91 19.65 16.78
C LYS A 275 21.58 18.95 15.59
N LEU A 276 21.29 17.66 15.41
CA LEU A 276 21.80 16.87 14.29
C LEU A 276 21.32 17.44 12.95
N GLY A 277 20.08 17.93 12.87
CA GLY A 277 19.58 18.60 11.67
C GLY A 277 20.36 19.85 11.30
N ILE A 278 20.81 20.65 12.28
CA ILE A 278 21.67 21.82 12.05
C ILE A 278 23.05 21.35 11.56
N GLU A 279 23.68 20.38 12.25
CA GLU A 279 25.00 19.85 11.88
C GLU A 279 25.02 19.30 10.43
N LEU A 280 23.98 18.54 10.05
CA LEU A 280 23.85 18.02 8.68
C LEU A 280 23.58 19.12 7.64
N TRP A 281 22.87 20.19 8.02
CA TRP A 281 22.62 21.32 7.13
C TRP A 281 23.90 22.11 6.84
N ASP A 282 24.69 22.39 7.88
CA ASP A 282 25.99 23.05 7.74
C ASP A 282 26.93 22.23 6.83
N LEU A 283 27.00 20.92 7.04
CA LEU A 283 27.81 20.03 6.21
C LEU A 283 27.31 19.97 4.76
N THR A 284 25.98 19.97 4.56
CA THR A 284 25.38 20.06 3.22
C THR A 284 25.81 21.34 2.51
N MET A 285 25.78 22.48 3.21
CA MET A 285 26.22 23.78 2.66
C MET A 285 27.71 23.77 2.32
N GLU A 286 28.55 23.13 3.14
CA GLU A 286 29.98 22.99 2.87
C GLU A 286 30.25 22.19 1.58
N TYR A 287 29.59 21.04 1.40
CA TYR A 287 29.72 20.26 0.17
C TYR A 287 29.25 21.05 -1.06
N GLN A 288 28.10 21.72 -0.97
CA GLN A 288 27.58 22.56 -2.06
C GLN A 288 28.56 23.68 -2.42
N SER A 289 29.14 24.35 -1.42
CA SER A 289 30.16 25.39 -1.63
C SER A 289 31.39 24.84 -2.37
N HIS A 290 31.88 23.68 -1.95
CA HIS A 290 32.99 23.00 -2.63
C HIS A 290 32.64 22.63 -4.07
N PHE A 291 31.46 22.06 -4.32
CA PHE A 291 31.03 21.72 -5.67
C PHE A 291 30.91 22.95 -6.57
N ASN A 292 30.38 24.05 -6.02
CA ASN A 292 30.23 25.31 -6.75
C ASN A 292 31.58 25.97 -7.06
N THR A 293 32.59 25.79 -6.20
CA THR A 293 33.96 26.25 -6.46
C THR A 293 34.66 25.40 -7.53
N MET A 294 34.43 24.08 -7.54
CA MET A 294 35.00 23.19 -8.56
C MET A 294 34.38 23.43 -9.95
N LEU A 295 33.05 23.54 -9.99
CA LEU A 295 32.30 23.77 -11.21
C LEU A 295 31.05 24.57 -10.86
N ALA A 296 31.08 25.85 -11.22
CA ALA A 296 29.94 26.74 -11.05
C ALA A 296 28.71 26.07 -11.64
N PRO A 297 27.56 26.05 -10.91
CA PRO A 297 26.36 25.37 -11.37
C PRO A 297 26.13 25.68 -12.84
N ASP A 298 25.95 26.96 -13.18
CA ASP A 298 25.55 27.48 -14.49
C ASP A 298 26.42 27.06 -15.68
N ALA A 299 27.66 26.61 -15.43
CA ALA A 299 28.57 26.16 -16.49
C ALA A 299 28.02 24.96 -17.29
N LEU A 300 27.04 24.24 -16.72
CA LEU A 300 26.37 23.10 -17.35
C LEU A 300 24.88 23.33 -17.67
N TRP A 301 24.34 24.53 -17.40
CA TRP A 301 22.90 24.77 -17.43
C TRP A 301 22.53 25.26 -18.80
N THR A 302 21.86 24.39 -19.55
CA THR A 302 21.33 24.79 -20.85
C THR A 302 19.99 25.50 -20.73
N LYS A 303 19.33 25.50 -19.56
CA LYS A 303 18.04 26.18 -19.32
C LYS A 303 17.91 26.71 -17.88
N LYS A 304 17.30 27.89 -17.74
CA LYS A 304 16.90 28.50 -16.46
C LYS A 304 15.95 27.55 -15.71
N GLY A 305 16.24 27.25 -14.44
CA GLY A 305 15.39 26.41 -13.58
C GLY A 305 15.70 24.90 -13.55
N GLN A 306 16.87 24.44 -14.00
CA GLN A 306 17.31 23.06 -13.74
C GLN A 306 17.76 22.87 -12.27
N SER A 307 18.22 21.69 -11.87
CA SER A 307 18.88 21.49 -10.57
C SER A 307 20.39 21.49 -10.77
N PRO A 308 21.20 21.80 -9.73
CA PRO A 308 22.65 21.66 -9.79
C PRO A 308 23.10 20.29 -10.28
N TRP A 309 24.28 20.26 -10.90
CA TRP A 309 24.80 19.04 -11.52
C TRP A 309 25.00 17.90 -10.51
N TYR A 310 25.28 18.23 -9.25
CA TYR A 310 25.43 17.28 -8.14
C TYR A 310 24.09 16.75 -7.59
N ASP A 311 22.98 17.46 -7.81
CA ASP A 311 21.64 17.05 -7.39
C ASP A 311 20.90 16.22 -8.46
N SER A 312 21.24 16.40 -9.73
CA SER A 312 20.58 15.73 -10.85
C SER A 312 21.40 14.56 -11.40
N PRO A 313 20.95 13.30 -11.26
CA PRO A 313 21.65 12.13 -11.80
C PRO A 313 21.92 12.23 -13.30
N THR A 314 20.99 12.83 -14.05
CA THR A 314 21.11 13.05 -15.49
C THR A 314 22.16 14.10 -15.82
N ALA A 315 22.19 15.21 -15.08
CA ALA A 315 23.19 16.26 -15.27
C ALA A 315 24.59 15.73 -14.92
N LEU A 316 24.72 15.01 -13.81
CA LEU A 316 25.98 14.35 -13.42
C LEU A 316 26.41 13.32 -14.48
N ALA A 317 25.50 12.49 -14.99
CA ALA A 317 25.85 11.50 -16.03
C ALA A 317 26.36 12.18 -17.31
N ARG A 318 25.73 13.30 -17.71
CA ARG A 318 26.20 14.11 -18.85
C ARG A 318 27.58 14.70 -18.59
N LEU A 319 27.82 15.25 -17.39
CA LEU A 319 29.13 15.77 -17.00
C LEU A 319 30.20 14.69 -17.09
N LEU A 320 30.01 13.58 -16.37
CA LEU A 320 31.00 12.52 -16.27
C LEU A 320 31.27 11.84 -17.62
N TYR A 321 30.22 11.48 -18.37
CA TYR A 321 30.36 10.62 -19.55
C TYR A 321 30.45 11.40 -20.86
N THR A 322 29.73 12.52 -20.99
CA THR A 322 29.72 13.28 -22.24
C THR A 322 30.84 14.31 -22.29
N GLN A 323 31.07 15.03 -21.20
CA GLN A 323 32.03 16.15 -21.16
C GLN A 323 33.41 15.69 -20.68
N CYS A 324 33.48 15.01 -19.54
CA CYS A 324 34.75 14.46 -19.01
C CYS A 324 35.19 13.16 -19.71
N LYS A 325 34.35 12.59 -20.59
CA LYS A 325 34.61 11.37 -21.36
C LYS A 325 35.01 10.15 -20.51
N LEU A 326 34.54 10.08 -19.27
CA LEU A 326 34.78 8.93 -18.40
C LEU A 326 34.04 7.68 -18.92
N PRO A 327 34.53 6.47 -18.60
CA PRO A 327 33.87 5.23 -18.98
C PRO A 327 32.44 5.16 -18.47
N THR A 328 31.46 5.06 -19.38
CA THR A 328 30.04 5.04 -19.03
C THR A 328 29.69 3.83 -18.17
N GLN A 329 29.07 4.07 -17.03
CA GLN A 329 28.47 3.02 -16.20
C GLN A 329 26.99 2.91 -16.52
N ARG A 330 26.48 1.68 -16.60
CA ARG A 330 25.08 1.41 -16.95
C ARG A 330 24.42 0.62 -15.84
N ASP A 331 23.17 0.97 -15.56
CA ASP A 331 22.34 0.21 -14.64
C ASP A 331 22.08 -1.18 -15.21
N LYS A 332 22.26 -2.22 -14.38
CA LYS A 332 22.17 -3.62 -14.83
C LYS A 332 20.76 -4.03 -15.28
N LYS A 333 19.72 -3.33 -14.81
CA LYS A 333 18.31 -3.66 -15.10
C LYS A 333 17.81 -2.86 -16.30
N THR A 334 18.10 -1.57 -16.34
CA THR A 334 17.55 -0.64 -17.35
C THR A 334 18.50 -0.40 -18.52
N TYR A 335 19.78 -0.77 -18.38
CA TYR A 335 20.87 -0.51 -19.35
C TYR A 335 21.11 0.98 -19.66
N ARG A 336 20.46 1.88 -18.92
CA ARG A 336 20.64 3.33 -19.04
C ARG A 336 21.90 3.78 -18.30
N PRO A 337 22.56 4.87 -18.71
CA PRO A 337 23.65 5.47 -17.95
C PRO A 337 23.21 5.75 -16.51
N THR A 338 24.04 5.40 -15.53
CA THR A 338 23.74 5.57 -14.10
C THR A 338 24.92 6.19 -13.36
N THR A 339 24.61 6.98 -12.34
CA THR A 339 25.61 7.59 -11.45
C THR A 339 25.35 7.19 -10.00
N ASN A 340 24.76 6.01 -9.75
CA ASN A 340 24.56 5.46 -8.41
C ASN A 340 25.90 5.13 -7.71
N ASP A 341 25.85 4.79 -6.42
CA ASP A 341 27.07 4.60 -5.62
C ASP A 341 27.95 3.48 -6.17
N THR A 342 27.38 2.39 -6.67
CA THR A 342 28.15 1.32 -7.34
C THR A 342 28.88 1.82 -8.60
N ALA A 343 28.25 2.70 -9.37
CA ALA A 343 28.89 3.32 -10.53
C ALA A 343 30.00 4.28 -10.10
N LEU A 344 29.80 5.06 -9.03
CA LEU A 344 30.83 5.94 -8.48
C LEU A 344 32.02 5.16 -7.94
N GLU A 345 31.83 4.05 -7.23
CA GLU A 345 32.92 3.15 -6.79
C GLU A 345 33.72 2.57 -7.96
N THR A 346 33.02 2.17 -9.02
CA THR A 346 33.69 1.70 -10.25
C THR A 346 34.52 2.81 -10.90
N LEU A 347 34.02 4.05 -10.89
CA LEU A 347 34.73 5.21 -11.41
C LEU A 347 35.92 5.62 -10.54
N LYS A 348 35.84 5.52 -9.21
CA LYS A 348 37.00 5.73 -8.31
C LYS A 348 38.16 4.81 -8.66
N SER A 349 37.85 3.53 -8.93
CA SER A 349 38.87 2.54 -9.31
C SER A 349 39.51 2.82 -10.67
N LYS A 350 38.73 3.38 -11.61
CA LYS A 350 39.19 3.68 -12.97
C LYS A 350 39.88 5.03 -13.11
N GLU A 351 39.48 6.00 -12.29
CA GLU A 351 40.00 7.36 -12.30
C GLU A 351 40.33 7.81 -10.87
N PRO A 352 41.47 7.36 -10.30
CA PRO A 352 41.84 7.65 -8.93
C PRO A 352 41.95 9.15 -8.63
N ALA A 353 42.28 10.00 -9.62
CA ALA A 353 42.40 11.44 -9.43
C ALA A 353 41.07 12.10 -9.02
N LEU A 354 39.94 11.51 -9.40
CA LEU A 354 38.59 12.02 -9.06
C LEU A 354 38.00 11.36 -7.81
N THR A 355 38.75 10.51 -7.10
CA THR A 355 38.25 9.79 -5.92
C THR A 355 37.66 10.72 -4.88
N LYS A 356 38.33 11.85 -4.60
CA LYS A 356 37.83 12.84 -3.62
C LYS A 356 36.45 13.37 -4.03
N LEU A 357 36.27 13.75 -5.30
CA LEU A 357 34.99 14.22 -5.82
C LEU A 357 33.88 13.17 -5.68
N PHE A 358 34.17 11.92 -6.06
CA PHE A 358 33.17 10.85 -5.97
C PHE A 358 32.80 10.52 -4.52
N THR A 359 33.76 10.52 -3.61
CA THR A 359 33.50 10.35 -2.17
C THR A 359 32.61 11.49 -1.65
N MET A 360 32.95 12.74 -1.95
CA MET A 360 32.13 13.90 -1.55
C MET A 360 30.70 13.81 -2.10
N LEU A 361 30.51 13.35 -3.34
CA LEU A 361 29.18 13.16 -3.94
C LEU A 361 28.36 12.08 -3.22
N GLN A 362 29.00 10.97 -2.82
CA GLN A 362 28.34 9.90 -2.08
C GLN A 362 27.96 10.34 -0.67
N GLU A 363 28.87 11.03 0.04
CA GLU A 363 28.62 11.59 1.37
C GLU A 363 27.47 12.60 1.33
N TYR A 364 27.52 13.56 0.40
CA TYR A 364 26.45 14.55 0.18
C TYR A 364 25.07 13.89 -0.04
N ARG A 365 25.01 12.85 -0.88
CA ARG A 365 23.76 12.10 -1.12
C ARG A 365 23.29 11.34 0.11
N SER A 366 24.22 10.71 0.83
CA SER A 366 23.92 9.95 2.04
C SER A 366 23.34 10.85 3.13
N ILE A 367 23.91 12.05 3.32
CA ILE A 367 23.37 13.10 4.19
C ILE A 367 21.95 13.49 3.76
N GLY A 368 21.74 13.76 2.46
CA GLY A 368 20.42 14.12 1.93
C GLY A 368 19.36 13.05 2.20
N VAL A 369 19.71 11.77 1.98
CA VAL A 369 18.83 10.62 2.24
C VAL A 369 18.55 10.47 3.73
N PHE A 370 19.57 10.53 4.58
CA PHE A 370 19.43 10.40 6.03
C PHE A 370 18.59 11.54 6.61
N ASN A 371 18.88 12.78 6.21
CA ASN A 371 18.15 13.95 6.67
C ASN A 371 16.67 13.85 6.28
N LYS A 372 16.37 13.53 5.02
CA LYS A 372 14.99 13.37 4.53
C LYS A 372 14.24 12.25 5.25
N ASN A 373 14.86 11.08 5.43
CA ASN A 373 14.18 9.87 5.88
C ASN A 373 14.12 9.70 7.40
N PHE A 374 14.94 10.41 8.18
CA PHE A 374 15.02 10.26 9.64
C PHE A 374 14.92 11.58 10.40
N VAL A 375 15.69 12.60 10.00
CA VAL A 375 15.76 13.87 10.74
C VAL A 375 14.58 14.79 10.43
N MET A 376 14.08 14.79 9.20
CA MET A 376 12.91 15.59 8.79
C MET A 376 11.59 14.83 8.91
N THR A 377 11.64 13.56 9.28
CA THR A 377 10.46 12.71 9.42
C THR A 377 9.50 13.29 10.47
N PRO A 378 8.20 13.43 10.14
CA PRO A 378 7.18 13.86 11.07
C PRO A 378 7.06 12.91 12.27
N LEU A 379 6.86 13.51 13.44
CA LEU A 379 6.64 12.82 14.70
C LEU A 379 5.25 13.19 15.23
N GLU A 380 4.63 12.28 15.95
CA GLU A 380 3.41 12.53 16.72
C GLU A 380 3.75 12.46 18.21
N SER A 381 3.44 13.51 18.97
CA SER A 381 3.73 13.56 20.41
C SER A 381 5.18 13.22 20.78
N ASN A 382 6.15 13.68 19.97
CA ASN A 382 7.59 13.35 20.07
C ASN A 382 7.95 11.88 19.85
N ARG A 383 7.02 11.08 19.30
CA ARG A 383 7.22 9.67 19.00
C ARG A 383 7.18 9.43 17.50
N MET A 384 7.98 8.44 17.08
CA MET A 384 7.98 7.93 15.73
C MET A 384 7.07 6.71 15.65
N HIS A 385 5.90 6.90 15.03
CA HIS A 385 4.92 5.84 14.77
C HIS A 385 5.15 5.31 13.37
N CYS A 386 5.27 4.00 13.22
CA CYS A 386 5.54 3.36 11.93
C CYS A 386 4.56 2.22 11.73
N SER A 387 4.22 1.92 10.49
CA SER A 387 3.50 0.70 10.15
C SER A 387 4.46 -0.48 10.06
N PHE A 388 4.02 -1.62 10.60
CA PHE A 388 4.69 -2.90 10.40
C PHE A 388 3.73 -3.83 9.66
N SER A 389 4.20 -4.41 8.55
CA SER A 389 3.44 -5.43 7.84
C SER A 389 3.89 -6.82 8.28
N ILE A 390 2.92 -7.63 8.69
CA ILE A 390 3.10 -9.06 8.98
C ILE A 390 3.31 -9.83 7.67
N ALA A 391 2.51 -9.52 6.64
CA ALA A 391 2.58 -10.13 5.33
C ALA A 391 3.44 -9.33 4.33
N GLY A 392 4.69 -9.04 4.70
CA GLY A 392 5.61 -8.26 3.89
C GLY A 392 6.53 -9.11 2.99
N PRO A 393 7.81 -9.31 3.38
CA PRO A 393 8.81 -10.05 2.62
C PRO A 393 8.53 -11.56 2.56
N GLU A 394 9.02 -12.23 1.52
CA GLU A 394 8.84 -13.68 1.30
C GLU A 394 9.42 -14.57 2.42
N THR A 395 10.31 -13.99 3.25
CA THR A 395 10.98 -14.65 4.37
C THR A 395 10.22 -14.54 5.69
N PHE A 396 8.99 -14.00 5.68
CA PHE A 396 8.12 -13.81 6.85
C PHE A 396 8.70 -12.89 7.95
N ARG A 397 9.70 -12.07 7.62
CA ARG A 397 10.17 -10.98 8.49
C ARG A 397 9.15 -9.84 8.47
N PHE A 398 9.07 -9.03 9.52
CA PHE A 398 8.32 -7.78 9.39
C PHE A 398 9.00 -6.84 8.39
N SER A 399 8.19 -6.02 7.72
CA SER A 399 8.67 -4.83 6.99
C SER A 399 8.12 -3.57 7.66
N SER A 400 8.89 -2.47 7.64
CA SER A 400 8.50 -1.19 8.24
C SER A 400 8.31 -0.09 7.19
N SER A 401 7.34 0.80 7.42
CA SER A 401 7.09 2.00 6.60
C SER A 401 6.53 3.13 7.46
N SER A 402 6.30 4.30 6.86
CA SER A 402 5.45 5.34 7.45
C SER A 402 4.07 4.76 7.83
N ASP A 403 3.48 5.30 8.89
CA ASP A 403 2.18 4.88 9.37
C ASP A 403 1.02 5.34 8.47
N ALA A 404 -0.21 4.98 8.84
CA ALA A 404 -1.41 5.33 8.10
C ALA A 404 -1.70 6.86 8.04
N PHE A 405 -1.09 7.65 8.91
CA PHE A 405 -1.32 9.09 9.08
C PHE A 405 -0.14 9.95 8.57
N GLY A 406 0.87 9.32 7.95
CA GLY A 406 2.01 10.01 7.39
C GLY A 406 3.13 10.32 8.39
N TYR A 407 3.10 9.72 9.58
CA TYR A 407 4.19 9.79 10.55
C TYR A 407 5.20 8.65 10.35
N GLY A 408 6.40 8.86 10.89
CA GLY A 408 7.48 7.88 10.87
C GLY A 408 7.94 7.46 9.47
N THR A 409 8.68 6.35 9.43
CA THR A 409 9.50 5.95 8.29
C THR A 409 9.82 4.45 8.36
N ASN A 410 10.60 3.95 7.42
CA ASN A 410 11.14 2.59 7.54
C ASN A 410 12.27 2.55 8.59
N LEU A 411 11.96 2.04 9.78
CA LEU A 411 12.92 1.92 10.89
C LEU A 411 14.02 0.89 10.65
N GLN A 412 13.84 -0.02 9.70
CA GLN A 412 14.84 -1.04 9.37
C GLN A 412 15.97 -0.48 8.50
N ASN A 413 15.79 0.73 7.96
CA ASN A 413 16.77 1.41 7.12
C ASN A 413 17.65 2.40 7.89
N ILE A 414 17.53 2.48 9.23
CA ILE A 414 18.38 3.35 10.04
C ILE A 414 19.84 2.87 9.91
N PRO A 415 20.76 3.68 9.39
CA PRO A 415 22.16 3.29 9.26
C PRO A 415 22.78 2.98 10.62
N VAL A 416 23.70 2.01 10.66
CA VAL A 416 24.50 1.66 11.85
C VAL A 416 25.49 2.76 12.27
N GLY A 417 25.65 3.82 11.47
CA GLY A 417 26.47 4.98 11.83
C GLY A 417 27.98 4.72 11.77
N THR A 418 28.44 3.80 10.89
CA THR A 418 29.86 3.53 10.67
C THR A 418 30.54 4.54 9.74
N GLU A 419 29.78 5.45 9.14
CA GLU A 419 30.30 6.56 8.33
C GLU A 419 30.96 7.59 9.25
N LYS A 420 32.14 8.09 8.85
CA LYS A 420 32.93 8.98 9.71
C LYS A 420 32.15 10.25 10.03
N LYS A 421 32.23 10.67 11.29
CA LYS A 421 31.84 12.00 11.76
C LYS A 421 32.58 13.09 11.01
#